data_AF-A0A5E8CFV0-F1
#
_entry.id   AF-A0A5E8CFV0-F1
#
_cell.length_a   1.000
_cell.length_b   1.000
_cell.length_c   1.000
_cell.angle_alpha   90.00
_cell.angle_beta   90.00
_cell.angle_gamma   90.00
#
_symmetry.space_group_name_H-M   'P 1'
#
loop_
_entity.id
_entity.type
_entity.pdbx_description
1 polymer ?
#
loop_
_entity_poly.entity_id
_entity_poly.type
_entity_poly.pdbx_seq_one_letter_code
_entity_poly.pdbx_strand_id
1 'polypeptide(L)'
;MTKKNNNQTTKYGNDYLYESPIDTYLCHPLGLFFVDYAYKLGLSPNQITLLSTIFTLTSCYWIYNNKLKTAVAFYLIGYLFDCIDGRLARKYNLGSKKGAAMDMVSDVITNSVLFITLIVFKRSSLTPIKLSLLLIFFFGITICHGFTEAISSVRKNGSDDFLAPIEKEYGNSTVPLYRLYVQFNKNSYKTYRCMFKEYDDEKIHKYMKFLKYFGPGSFNIIMAFIILGLK
;
A
#
# COMPACT_ATOMS: atom_id res chain seq x y z
N MET A 1 21.74 -24.24 -2.54
CA MET A 1 22.47 -22.98 -2.80
C MET A 1 21.47 -22.03 -3.44
N THR A 2 20.88 -21.07 -2.72
CA THR A 2 21.23 -19.64 -2.84
C THR A 2 20.70 -18.87 -1.61
N LYS A 3 21.56 -18.65 -0.61
CA LYS A 3 21.29 -17.73 0.52
C LYS A 3 21.79 -16.30 0.27
N LYS A 4 22.20 -15.99 -0.97
CA LYS A 4 22.62 -14.65 -1.42
C LYS A 4 21.46 -13.99 -2.17
N ASN A 5 20.79 -13.01 -1.55
CA ASN A 5 20.05 -11.86 -2.15
C ASN A 5 18.76 -11.42 -1.44
N ASN A 6 18.37 -11.97 -0.28
CA ASN A 6 17.15 -11.49 0.38
C ASN A 6 17.25 -10.03 0.89
N ASN A 7 18.44 -9.57 1.30
CA ASN A 7 18.61 -8.22 1.87
C ASN A 7 18.48 -7.06 0.86
N GLN A 8 18.58 -7.30 -0.46
CA GLN A 8 18.43 -6.23 -1.46
C GLN A 8 16.98 -5.94 -1.82
N THR A 9 16.03 -6.79 -1.39
CA THR A 9 14.61 -6.64 -1.74
C THR A 9 13.75 -6.14 -0.59
N THR A 10 14.30 -6.00 0.61
CA THR A 10 13.56 -5.54 1.79
C THR A 10 13.32 -4.04 1.73
N LYS A 11 12.09 -3.60 2.03
CA LYS A 11 11.72 -2.18 1.98
C LYS A 11 12.24 -1.44 3.22
N TYR A 12 12.26 -2.10 4.38
CA TYR A 12 12.59 -1.50 5.67
C TYR A 12 13.74 -2.22 6.38
N GLY A 13 14.60 -2.94 5.66
CA GLY A 13 15.68 -3.75 6.23
C GLY A 13 15.18 -5.06 6.87
N ASN A 14 14.15 -4.99 7.72
CA ASN A 14 13.47 -6.14 8.31
C ASN A 14 11.94 -6.06 8.12
N ASP A 15 11.46 -6.45 6.94
CA ASP A 15 10.04 -6.36 6.59
C ASP A 15 9.14 -7.16 7.54
N TYR A 16 9.62 -8.25 8.17
CA TYR A 16 8.84 -9.03 9.15
C TYR A 16 8.41 -8.23 10.39
N LEU A 17 9.10 -7.14 10.68
CA LEU A 17 8.80 -6.28 11.81
C LEU A 17 7.77 -5.20 11.46
N TYR A 18 7.76 -4.72 10.21
CA TYR A 18 6.98 -3.54 9.80
C TYR A 18 5.80 -3.88 8.89
N GLU A 19 5.87 -4.97 8.15
CA GLU A 19 4.85 -5.35 7.17
C GLU A 19 3.94 -6.46 7.69
N SER A 20 2.77 -6.59 7.07
CA SER A 20 1.80 -7.57 7.53
C SER A 20 2.31 -9.00 7.35
N PRO A 21 1.85 -9.95 8.18
CA PRO A 21 2.16 -11.36 7.97
C PRO A 21 1.74 -11.84 6.58
N ILE A 22 0.65 -11.31 6.04
CA ILE A 22 0.18 -11.67 4.70
C ILE A 22 1.19 -11.19 3.65
N ASP A 23 1.66 -9.95 3.75
CA ASP A 23 2.70 -9.44 2.86
C ASP A 23 3.94 -10.35 2.94
N THR A 24 4.44 -10.57 4.14
CA THR A 24 5.73 -11.25 4.36
C THR A 24 5.74 -12.75 4.07
N TYR A 25 4.65 -13.47 4.33
CA TYR A 25 4.58 -14.92 4.13
C TYR A 25 3.92 -15.35 2.82
N LEU A 26 3.08 -14.51 2.21
CA LEU A 26 2.37 -14.85 0.98
C LEU A 26 2.82 -13.97 -0.18
N CYS A 27 2.65 -12.65 -0.05
CA CYS A 27 2.82 -11.74 -1.17
C CYS A 27 4.28 -11.55 -1.56
N HIS A 28 5.19 -11.63 -0.60
CA HIS A 28 6.63 -11.52 -0.80
C HIS A 28 7.17 -12.68 -1.62
N PRO A 29 6.94 -13.95 -1.24
CA PRO A 29 7.27 -15.10 -2.08
C PRO A 29 6.65 -15.02 -3.47
N LEU A 30 5.37 -14.66 -3.58
CA LEU A 30 4.69 -14.56 -4.88
C LEU A 30 5.29 -13.46 -5.76
N GLY A 31 5.52 -12.28 -5.22
CA GLY A 31 6.15 -11.18 -5.94
C GLY A 31 7.57 -11.54 -6.39
N LEU A 32 8.36 -12.21 -5.54
CA LEU A 32 9.70 -12.70 -5.91
C LEU A 32 9.67 -13.78 -7.00
N PHE A 33 8.62 -14.60 -7.04
CA PHE A 33 8.43 -15.59 -8.10
C PHE A 33 8.18 -14.91 -9.45
N PHE A 34 7.34 -13.87 -9.50
CA PHE A 34 6.96 -13.21 -10.75
C PHE A 34 7.90 -12.08 -11.21
N VAL A 35 8.71 -11.50 -10.31
CA VAL A 35 9.55 -10.33 -10.60
C VAL A 35 10.53 -10.56 -11.77
N ASP A 36 11.09 -11.77 -11.89
CA ASP A 36 12.05 -12.07 -12.95
C ASP A 36 11.39 -12.24 -14.32
N TYR A 37 10.14 -12.70 -14.34
CA TYR A 37 9.36 -12.75 -15.57
C TYR A 37 8.97 -11.35 -16.01
N ALA A 38 8.53 -10.50 -15.08
CA ALA A 38 8.21 -9.11 -15.39
C ALA A 38 9.41 -8.34 -15.96
N TYR A 39 10.61 -8.53 -15.38
CA TYR A 39 11.84 -7.94 -15.89
C TYR A 39 12.21 -8.46 -17.30
N LYS A 40 12.12 -9.77 -17.54
CA LYS A 40 12.39 -10.38 -18.85
C LYS A 40 11.42 -9.91 -19.94
N LEU A 41 10.18 -9.59 -19.58
CA LEU A 41 9.19 -9.01 -20.49
C LEU A 41 9.43 -7.52 -20.76
N GLY A 42 10.45 -6.91 -20.16
CA GLY A 42 10.79 -5.49 -20.34
C GLY A 42 9.79 -4.54 -19.68
N LEU A 43 9.00 -5.02 -18.70
CA LEU A 43 8.06 -4.17 -17.97
C LEU A 43 8.82 -3.27 -17.00
N SER A 44 8.44 -2.00 -16.96
CA SER A 44 8.89 -1.05 -15.93
C SER A 44 8.02 -1.13 -14.67
N PRO A 45 8.52 -0.78 -13.48
CA PRO A 45 7.72 -0.72 -12.27
C PRO A 45 6.44 0.11 -12.44
N ASN A 46 6.55 1.27 -13.10
CA ASN A 46 5.42 2.15 -13.38
C ASN A 46 4.33 1.49 -14.24
N GLN A 47 4.71 0.67 -15.23
CA GLN A 47 3.72 -0.07 -16.03
C GLN A 47 2.99 -1.12 -15.18
N ILE A 48 3.68 -1.74 -14.23
CA ILE A 48 3.08 -2.73 -13.33
C ILE A 48 2.15 -2.04 -12.33
N THR A 49 2.51 -0.88 -11.77
CA THR A 49 1.61 -0.05 -10.95
C THR A 49 0.34 0.34 -11.71
N LEU A 50 0.48 0.70 -13.00
CA LEU A 50 -0.68 0.98 -13.85
C LEU A 50 -1.57 -0.25 -14.07
N LEU A 51 -0.97 -1.44 -14.27
CA LEU A 51 -1.72 -2.69 -14.35
C LEU A 51 -2.45 -2.99 -13.03
N SER A 52 -1.77 -2.86 -11.88
CA SER A 52 -2.39 -2.96 -10.55
C SER A 52 -3.63 -2.07 -10.45
N THR A 53 -3.49 -0.81 -10.87
CA THR A 53 -4.58 0.18 -10.86
C THR A 53 -5.76 -0.25 -11.75
N ILE A 54 -5.49 -0.65 -12.99
CA ILE A 54 -6.51 -1.07 -13.94
C ILE A 54 -7.29 -2.29 -13.42
N PHE A 55 -6.59 -3.30 -12.90
CA PHE A 55 -7.22 -4.51 -12.37
C PHE A 55 -8.07 -4.21 -11.13
N THR A 56 -7.57 -3.36 -10.22
CA THR A 56 -8.30 -2.95 -9.02
C THR A 56 -9.54 -2.12 -9.38
N LEU A 57 -9.47 -1.18 -10.32
CA LEU A 57 -10.65 -0.43 -10.78
C LEU A 57 -11.65 -1.32 -11.53
N THR A 58 -11.16 -2.27 -12.33
CA THR A 58 -12.02 -3.26 -13.01
C THR A 58 -12.75 -4.14 -12.00
N SER A 59 -12.14 -4.44 -10.84
CA SER A 59 -12.84 -5.13 -9.75
C SER A 59 -14.08 -4.35 -9.26
N CYS A 60 -13.98 -3.02 -9.15
CA CYS A 60 -15.10 -2.16 -8.74
C CYS A 60 -16.24 -2.23 -9.76
N TYR A 61 -15.93 -2.25 -11.05
CA TYR A 61 -16.92 -2.48 -12.10
C TYR A 61 -17.63 -3.83 -11.94
N TRP A 62 -16.92 -4.90 -11.61
CA TRP A 62 -17.54 -6.21 -11.36
C TRP A 62 -18.37 -6.27 -10.07
N ILE A 63 -17.99 -5.52 -9.03
CA ILE A 63 -18.80 -5.35 -7.81
C ILE A 63 -20.14 -4.70 -8.17
N TYR A 64 -20.11 -3.63 -8.96
CA TYR A 64 -21.30 -2.93 -9.45
C TYR A 64 -22.24 -3.89 -10.21
N ASN A 65 -21.69 -4.75 -11.07
CA ASN A 65 -22.45 -5.73 -11.85
C ASN A 65 -22.84 -7.01 -11.06
N ASN A 66 -22.69 -7.02 -9.73
CA ASN A 66 -22.97 -8.19 -8.88
C ASN A 66 -22.19 -9.48 -9.23
N LYS A 67 -21.08 -9.37 -9.98
CA LYS A 67 -20.20 -10.51 -10.32
C LYS A 67 -19.07 -10.62 -9.29
N LEU A 68 -19.43 -10.89 -8.04
CA LEU A 68 -18.52 -10.77 -6.87
C LEU A 68 -17.29 -11.69 -6.95
N LYS A 69 -17.44 -12.92 -7.45
CA LYS A 69 -16.31 -13.84 -7.64
C LYS A 69 -15.28 -13.29 -8.64
N THR A 70 -15.77 -12.75 -9.76
CA THR A 70 -14.94 -12.10 -10.77
C THR A 70 -14.29 -10.84 -10.20
N ALA A 71 -15.05 -10.03 -9.45
CA ALA A 71 -14.50 -8.86 -8.77
C ALA A 71 -13.32 -9.22 -7.88
N VAL A 72 -13.46 -10.23 -7.02
CA VAL A 72 -12.38 -10.68 -6.12
C VAL A 72 -11.18 -11.20 -6.90
N ALA A 73 -11.38 -11.94 -7.99
CA ALA A 73 -10.27 -12.39 -8.83
C ALA A 73 -9.47 -11.21 -9.40
N PHE A 74 -10.14 -10.22 -9.98
CA PHE A 74 -9.49 -9.01 -10.51
C PHE A 74 -8.80 -8.19 -9.41
N TYR A 75 -9.44 -8.07 -8.25
CA TYR A 75 -8.88 -7.35 -7.10
C TYR A 75 -7.59 -8.00 -6.59
N LEU A 76 -7.58 -9.32 -6.41
CA LEU A 76 -6.38 -10.05 -5.97
C LEU A 76 -5.26 -10.05 -7.02
N ILE A 77 -5.59 -10.05 -8.32
CA ILE A 77 -4.60 -9.88 -9.39
C ILE A 77 -4.01 -8.47 -9.35
N GLY A 78 -4.83 -7.43 -9.13
CA GLY A 78 -4.35 -6.06 -8.95
C GLY A 78 -3.35 -5.97 -7.80
N TYR A 79 -3.73 -6.49 -6.64
CA TYR A 79 -2.85 -6.55 -5.47
C TYR A 79 -1.58 -7.39 -5.69
N LEU A 80 -1.63 -8.45 -6.51
CA LEU A 80 -0.41 -9.18 -6.89
C LEU A 80 0.54 -8.30 -7.71
N PHE A 81 0.04 -7.50 -8.65
CA PHE A 81 0.87 -6.56 -9.42
C PHE A 81 1.51 -5.50 -8.53
N ASP A 82 0.76 -4.96 -7.57
CA ASP A 82 1.27 -4.06 -6.52
C ASP A 82 2.43 -4.68 -5.72
N CYS A 83 2.35 -5.99 -5.45
CA CYS A 83 3.46 -6.67 -4.77
C CYS A 83 4.70 -6.85 -5.67
N ILE A 84 4.54 -6.81 -7.00
CA ILE A 84 5.61 -7.04 -7.98
C ILE A 84 6.35 -5.73 -8.29
N ASP A 85 5.67 -4.60 -8.44
CA ASP A 85 6.29 -3.36 -8.92
C ASP A 85 7.41 -2.83 -8.00
N GLY A 86 7.18 -2.79 -6.69
CA GLY A 86 8.15 -2.34 -5.70
C GLY A 86 9.33 -3.31 -5.61
N ARG A 87 9.07 -4.61 -5.80
CA ARG A 87 10.12 -5.64 -5.84
C ARG A 87 10.97 -5.54 -7.10
N LEU A 88 10.35 -5.28 -8.24
CA LEU A 88 11.03 -5.04 -9.50
C LEU A 88 11.94 -3.81 -9.38
N ALA A 89 11.41 -2.72 -8.82
CA ALA A 89 12.14 -1.49 -8.57
C ALA A 89 13.37 -1.71 -7.67
N ARG A 90 13.23 -2.48 -6.59
CA ARG A 90 14.34 -2.78 -5.65
C ARG A 90 15.35 -3.77 -6.22
N LYS A 91 14.89 -4.90 -6.77
CA LYS A 91 15.76 -6.00 -7.24
C LYS A 91 16.64 -5.57 -8.41
N TYR A 92 16.10 -4.75 -9.31
CA TYR A 92 16.79 -4.32 -10.53
C TYR A 92 17.25 -2.85 -10.49
N ASN A 93 17.19 -2.19 -9.33
CA ASN A 93 17.53 -0.77 -9.17
C ASN A 93 16.80 0.16 -10.16
N LEU A 94 15.54 -0.13 -10.45
CA LEU A 94 14.67 0.63 -11.35
C LEU A 94 13.78 1.64 -10.60
N GLY A 95 14.04 1.86 -9.31
CA GLY A 95 13.30 2.81 -8.48
C GLY A 95 13.44 4.25 -8.98
N SER A 96 12.35 5.01 -8.92
CA SER A 96 12.33 6.42 -9.28
C SER A 96 11.40 7.21 -8.37
N LYS A 97 11.64 8.51 -8.20
CA LYS A 97 10.77 9.39 -7.39
C LYS A 97 9.36 9.50 -7.97
N LYS A 98 9.26 9.56 -9.31
CA LYS A 98 7.97 9.50 -10.02
C LYS A 98 7.24 8.19 -9.72
N GLY A 99 7.95 7.06 -9.71
CA GLY A 99 7.37 5.76 -9.37
C GLY A 99 6.82 5.73 -7.95
N ALA A 100 7.60 6.20 -6.97
CA ALA A 100 7.13 6.30 -5.58
C ALA A 100 5.90 7.21 -5.40
N ALA A 101 5.84 8.32 -6.15
CA ALA A 101 4.67 9.18 -6.14
C ALA A 101 3.44 8.51 -6.79
N MET A 102 3.65 7.78 -7.88
CA MET A 102 2.59 7.10 -8.61
C MET A 102 2.02 5.91 -7.86
N ASP A 103 2.87 5.12 -7.21
CA ASP A 103 2.54 4.02 -6.30
C ASP A 103 1.55 4.50 -5.22
N MET A 104 2.00 5.47 -4.41
CA MET A 104 1.20 5.99 -3.30
C MET A 104 -0.11 6.66 -3.75
N VAL A 105 -0.09 7.42 -4.84
CA VAL A 105 -1.30 8.07 -5.35
C VAL A 105 -2.28 7.04 -5.93
N SER A 106 -1.78 6.02 -6.61
CA SER A 106 -2.62 4.94 -7.16
C SER A 106 -3.27 4.13 -6.04
N ASP A 107 -2.53 3.80 -4.98
CA ASP A 107 -3.07 3.13 -3.79
C ASP A 107 -4.21 3.90 -3.15
N VAL A 108 -4.02 5.19 -2.91
CA VAL A 108 -5.06 6.01 -2.27
C VAL A 108 -6.29 6.14 -3.17
N ILE A 109 -6.10 6.34 -4.48
CA ILE A 109 -7.20 6.47 -5.44
C ILE A 109 -7.99 5.16 -5.54
N THR A 110 -7.31 4.04 -5.79
CA THR A 110 -7.95 2.74 -5.99
C THR A 110 -8.68 2.28 -4.73
N ASN A 111 -8.08 2.44 -3.55
CA ASN A 111 -8.75 2.17 -2.28
C ASN A 111 -9.96 3.09 -2.09
N SER A 112 -9.83 4.39 -2.33
CA SER A 112 -10.96 5.33 -2.20
C SER A 112 -12.13 4.96 -3.12
N VAL A 113 -11.85 4.62 -4.37
CA VAL A 113 -12.88 4.19 -5.33
C VAL A 113 -13.53 2.88 -4.88
N LEU A 114 -12.75 1.93 -4.36
CA LEU A 114 -13.28 0.68 -3.82
C LEU A 114 -14.20 0.93 -2.61
N PHE A 115 -13.77 1.77 -1.67
CA PHE A 115 -14.60 2.18 -0.52
C PHE A 115 -15.92 2.84 -0.95
N ILE A 116 -15.85 3.79 -1.88
CA ILE A 116 -17.04 4.46 -2.43
C ILE A 116 -17.95 3.44 -3.12
N THR A 117 -17.39 2.53 -3.90
CA THR A 117 -18.15 1.49 -4.61
C THR A 117 -18.94 0.63 -3.62
N LEU A 118 -18.31 0.21 -2.52
CA LEU A 118 -18.95 -0.57 -1.47
C LEU A 118 -20.06 0.23 -0.76
N ILE A 119 -19.80 1.48 -0.37
CA ILE A 119 -20.74 2.30 0.39
C ILE A 119 -21.95 2.70 -0.47
N VAL A 120 -21.75 3.01 -1.75
CA VAL A 120 -22.82 3.49 -2.64
C VAL A 120 -23.63 2.33 -3.21
N PHE A 121 -22.98 1.32 -3.79
CA PHE A 121 -23.68 0.27 -4.53
C PHE A 121 -24.02 -0.96 -3.70
N LYS A 122 -23.37 -1.13 -2.54
CA LYS A 122 -23.52 -2.32 -1.69
C LYS A 122 -23.92 -1.99 -0.25
N ARG A 123 -24.45 -0.78 -0.02
CA ARG A 123 -24.89 -0.28 1.29
C ARG A 123 -25.76 -1.26 2.06
N SER A 124 -26.76 -1.84 1.42
CA SER A 124 -27.71 -2.78 2.06
C SER A 124 -27.05 -4.07 2.52
N SER A 125 -25.98 -4.51 1.84
CA SER A 125 -25.21 -5.72 2.18
C SER A 125 -24.07 -5.45 3.18
N LEU A 126 -23.80 -4.18 3.50
CA LEU A 126 -22.82 -3.75 4.50
C LEU A 126 -23.47 -3.65 5.89
N THR A 127 -23.40 -4.74 6.65
CA THR A 127 -23.79 -4.72 8.07
C THR A 127 -22.91 -3.72 8.84
N PRO A 128 -23.39 -3.19 9.99
CA PRO A 128 -22.59 -2.31 10.83
C PRO A 128 -21.22 -2.89 11.19
N ILE A 129 -21.14 -4.21 11.40
CA ILE A 129 -19.87 -4.92 11.67
C ILE A 129 -18.91 -4.81 10.49
N LYS A 130 -19.36 -5.07 9.25
CA LYS A 130 -18.52 -4.95 8.05
C LYS A 130 -18.03 -3.50 7.87
N LEU A 131 -18.91 -2.52 8.08
CA LEU A 131 -18.55 -1.11 7.97
C LEU A 131 -17.50 -0.71 9.03
N SER A 132 -17.68 -1.14 10.28
CA SER A 132 -16.70 -0.90 11.35
C SER A 132 -15.34 -1.53 11.04
N LEU A 133 -15.32 -2.76 10.52
CA LEU A 133 -14.07 -3.41 10.10
C LEU A 133 -13.37 -2.62 8.99
N LEU A 134 -14.12 -2.19 7.96
CA LEU A 134 -13.60 -1.37 6.87
C LEU A 134 -12.93 -0.09 7.39
N LEU A 135 -13.59 0.63 8.30
CA LEU A 135 -13.05 1.86 8.89
C LEU A 135 -11.81 1.59 9.75
N ILE A 136 -11.85 0.56 10.60
CA ILE A 136 -10.71 0.19 11.46
C ILE A 136 -9.47 -0.09 10.61
N PHE A 137 -9.59 -0.87 9.53
CA PHE A 137 -8.45 -1.15 8.66
C PHE A 137 -8.01 0.08 7.87
N PHE A 138 -8.93 0.92 7.39
CA PHE A 138 -8.57 2.16 6.69
C PHE A 138 -7.70 3.08 7.56
N PHE A 139 -8.12 3.31 8.81
CA PHE A 139 -7.33 4.08 9.76
C PHE A 139 -6.03 3.36 10.15
N GLY A 140 -6.09 2.04 10.35
CA GLY A 140 -4.92 1.21 10.66
C GLY A 140 -3.82 1.31 9.62
N ILE A 141 -4.16 1.22 8.33
CA ILE A 141 -3.22 1.40 7.21
C ILE A 141 -2.61 2.80 7.24
N THR A 142 -3.42 3.82 7.44
CA THR A 142 -2.95 5.22 7.45
C THR A 142 -1.93 5.46 8.57
N ILE A 143 -2.19 4.91 9.76
CA ILE A 143 -1.26 4.99 10.90
C ILE A 143 0.01 4.19 10.61
N CYS A 144 -0.14 2.95 10.13
CA CYS A 144 0.98 2.08 9.78
C CYS A 144 1.91 2.76 8.77
N HIS A 145 1.34 3.36 7.71
CA HIS A 145 2.10 4.10 6.70
C HIS A 145 2.88 5.27 7.31
N GLY A 146 2.24 6.12 8.12
CA GLY A 146 2.91 7.25 8.78
C GLY A 146 4.08 6.80 9.67
N PHE A 147 3.95 5.68 10.37
CA PHE A 147 5.03 5.15 11.22
C PHE A 147 6.16 4.59 10.38
N THR A 148 5.85 3.86 9.32
CA THR A 148 6.87 3.33 8.40
C THR A 148 7.66 4.44 7.70
N GLU A 149 7.02 5.54 7.32
CA GLU A 149 7.69 6.68 6.71
C GLU A 149 8.55 7.46 7.72
N ALA A 150 8.07 7.64 8.96
CA ALA A 150 8.87 8.23 10.03
C ALA A 150 10.15 7.43 10.30
N ILE A 151 10.04 6.10 10.46
CA ILE A 151 11.20 5.21 10.66
C ILE A 151 12.14 5.25 9.44
N SER A 152 11.58 5.21 8.23
CA SER A 152 12.35 5.31 6.98
C SER A 152 13.12 6.63 6.88
N SER A 153 12.49 7.74 7.26
CA SER A 153 13.10 9.07 7.23
C SER A 153 14.19 9.22 8.29
N VAL A 154 13.98 8.75 9.53
CA VAL A 154 15.04 8.78 10.56
C VAL A 154 16.27 8.01 10.11
N ARG A 155 16.09 6.85 9.47
CA ARG A 155 17.20 6.04 8.98
C ARG A 155 17.98 6.70 7.84
N LYS A 156 17.30 7.45 6.97
CA LYS A 156 17.93 8.08 5.80
C LYS A 156 18.53 9.45 6.14
N ASN A 157 17.82 10.23 6.95
CA ASN A 157 18.06 11.67 7.12
C ASN A 157 18.32 12.07 8.59
N GLY A 158 18.21 11.14 9.54
CA GLY A 158 18.34 11.44 10.98
C GLY A 158 17.14 12.21 11.57
N SER A 159 16.07 12.41 10.81
CA SER A 159 14.87 13.14 11.22
C SER A 159 13.61 12.37 10.85
N ASP A 160 12.60 12.40 11.71
CA ASP A 160 11.28 11.79 11.48
C ASP A 160 10.35 12.70 10.65
N ASP A 161 10.82 13.88 10.25
CA ASP A 161 10.11 14.74 9.30
C ASP A 161 10.30 14.25 7.87
N PHE A 162 9.48 13.27 7.50
CA PHE A 162 9.41 12.74 6.14
C PHE A 162 8.69 13.69 5.16
N LEU A 163 7.98 14.71 5.65
CA LEU A 163 7.20 15.63 4.81
C LEU A 163 8.08 16.76 4.25
N ALA A 164 8.97 17.33 5.04
CA ALA A 164 9.86 18.42 4.65
C ALA A 164 10.62 18.19 3.32
N PRO A 165 11.27 17.03 3.07
CA PRO A 165 11.94 16.79 1.79
C PRO A 165 10.96 16.73 0.61
N ILE A 166 9.75 16.18 0.83
CA ILE A 166 8.71 16.06 -0.19
C ILE A 166 8.15 17.44 -0.54
N GLU A 167 7.86 18.28 0.44
CA GLU A 167 7.39 19.66 0.23
C GLU A 167 8.45 20.53 -0.45
N LYS A 168 9.73 20.36 -0.08
CA LYS A 168 10.84 21.06 -0.74
C LYS A 168 10.92 20.73 -2.24
N GLU A 169 10.71 19.47 -2.60
CA GLU A 169 10.84 19.03 -3.98
C GLU A 169 9.58 19.27 -4.82
N TYR A 170 8.39 19.06 -4.24
CA TYR A 170 7.13 19.00 -4.97
C TYR A 170 6.07 20.00 -4.50
N GLY A 171 6.31 20.78 -3.44
CA GLY A 171 5.30 21.65 -2.82
C GLY A 171 4.69 22.69 -3.75
N ASN A 172 5.47 23.20 -4.72
CA ASN A 172 5.01 24.16 -5.72
C ASN A 172 4.65 23.54 -7.08
N SER A 173 4.64 22.20 -7.19
CA SER A 173 4.34 21.53 -8.45
C SER A 173 2.89 21.75 -8.86
N THR A 174 2.68 22.12 -10.12
CA THR A 174 1.33 22.22 -10.72
C THR A 174 0.82 20.88 -11.25
N VAL A 175 1.69 19.88 -11.41
CA VAL A 175 1.33 18.55 -11.89
C VAL A 175 0.41 17.85 -10.87
N PRO A 176 -0.79 17.37 -11.27
CA PRO A 176 -1.77 16.78 -10.36
C PRO A 176 -1.23 15.62 -9.53
N LEU A 177 -0.42 14.76 -10.14
CA LEU A 177 0.21 13.63 -9.45
C LEU A 177 0.99 14.08 -8.21
N TYR A 178 1.88 15.05 -8.36
CA TYR A 178 2.72 15.52 -7.26
C TYR A 178 1.92 16.32 -6.24
N ARG A 179 0.87 17.05 -6.65
CA ARG A 179 -0.04 17.72 -5.70
C ARG A 179 -0.75 16.73 -4.79
N LEU A 180 -1.28 15.65 -5.35
CA LEU A 180 -1.91 14.57 -4.57
C LEU A 180 -0.88 13.87 -3.68
N TYR A 181 0.31 13.59 -4.21
CA TYR A 181 1.40 12.98 -3.46
C TYR A 181 1.79 13.79 -2.22
N VAL A 182 1.98 15.11 -2.35
CA VAL A 182 2.25 16.02 -1.22
C VAL A 182 1.07 16.03 -0.24
N GLN A 183 -0.17 16.14 -0.74
CA GLN A 183 -1.35 16.23 0.13
C GLN A 183 -1.56 14.95 0.96
N PHE A 184 -1.37 13.78 0.36
CA PHE A 184 -1.50 12.51 1.06
C PHE A 184 -0.38 12.31 2.08
N ASN A 185 0.88 12.62 1.74
CA ASN A 185 1.97 12.61 2.72
C ASN A 185 1.73 13.57 3.88
N LYS A 186 1.17 14.76 3.60
CA LYS A 186 0.79 15.73 4.63
C LYS A 186 -0.27 15.18 5.58
N ASN A 187 -1.26 14.47 5.06
CA ASN A 187 -2.28 13.80 5.88
C ASN A 187 -1.64 12.70 6.74
N SER A 188 -0.77 11.87 6.18
CA SER A 188 -0.07 10.82 6.91
C SER A 188 0.87 11.38 7.98
N TYR A 189 1.58 12.47 7.69
CA TYR A 189 2.43 13.18 8.64
C TYR A 189 1.61 13.76 9.80
N LYS A 190 0.46 14.37 9.50
CA LYS A 190 -0.46 14.87 10.53
C LYS A 190 -0.97 13.74 11.43
N THR A 191 -1.37 12.61 10.85
CA THR A 191 -1.80 11.42 11.60
C THR A 191 -0.69 10.91 12.52
N TYR A 192 0.54 10.81 12.00
CA TYR A 192 1.72 10.44 12.78
C TYR A 192 1.96 11.42 13.95
N ARG A 193 1.96 12.73 13.68
CA ARG A 193 2.17 13.78 14.70
C ARG A 193 1.06 13.87 15.74
N CYS A 194 -0.16 13.47 15.40
CA CYS A 194 -1.25 13.34 16.38
C CYS A 194 -0.96 12.23 17.41
N MET A 195 -0.20 11.19 17.05
CA MET A 195 0.15 10.08 17.94
C MET A 195 1.50 10.29 18.63
N PHE A 196 2.46 10.91 17.94
CA PHE A 196 3.83 11.14 18.39
C PHE A 196 4.26 12.59 18.18
N LYS A 197 4.31 13.37 19.27
CA LYS A 197 4.81 14.75 19.23
C LYS A 197 6.32 14.79 18.95
N GLU A 198 7.06 13.85 19.52
CA GLU A 198 8.49 13.64 19.34
C GLU A 198 8.75 12.19 18.94
N TYR A 199 9.83 11.95 18.20
CA TYR A 199 10.21 10.60 17.77
C TYR A 199 10.61 9.75 18.97
N ASP A 200 9.96 8.61 19.14
CA ASP A 200 10.27 7.62 20.18
C ASP A 200 10.39 6.25 19.52
N ASP A 201 11.63 5.85 19.25
CA ASP A 201 11.93 4.62 18.51
C ASP A 201 11.34 3.38 19.19
N GLU A 202 11.52 3.25 20.51
CA GLU A 202 11.07 2.07 21.26
C GLU A 202 9.55 1.96 21.26
N LYS A 203 8.84 3.07 21.51
CA LYS A 203 7.38 3.08 21.48
C LYS A 203 6.88 2.77 20.07
N ILE A 204 7.39 3.44 19.04
CA ILE A 204 6.96 3.20 17.65
C ILE A 204 7.14 1.72 17.29
N HIS A 205 8.30 1.11 17.61
CA HIS A 205 8.53 -0.32 17.36
C HIS A 205 7.57 -1.21 18.16
N LYS A 206 7.23 -0.85 19.40
CA LYS A 206 6.23 -1.57 20.20
C LYS A 206 4.84 -1.51 19.55
N TYR A 207 4.41 -0.36 19.05
CA TYR A 207 3.13 -0.23 18.33
C TYR A 207 3.16 -0.98 16.99
N MET A 208 4.26 -0.93 16.24
CA MET A 208 4.41 -1.63 14.95
C MET A 208 4.24 -3.15 15.07
N LYS A 209 4.66 -3.77 16.19
CA LYS A 209 4.40 -5.20 16.45
C LYS A 209 2.93 -5.58 16.36
N PHE A 210 2.02 -4.65 16.70
CA PHE A 210 0.58 -4.83 16.61
C PHE A 210 -0.01 -4.22 15.32
N LEU A 211 0.38 -2.99 14.96
CA LEU A 211 -0.18 -2.28 13.80
C LEU A 211 0.09 -2.99 12.48
N LYS A 212 1.17 -3.77 12.36
CA LYS A 212 1.44 -4.55 11.14
C LYS A 212 0.31 -5.51 10.76
N TYR A 213 -0.49 -5.98 11.73
CA TYR A 213 -1.67 -6.82 11.44
C TYR A 213 -2.81 -6.04 10.78
N PHE A 214 -2.79 -4.71 10.86
CA PHE A 214 -3.67 -3.79 10.14
C PHE A 214 -3.00 -3.20 8.89
N GLY A 215 -1.86 -3.76 8.47
CA GLY A 215 -1.15 -3.35 7.28
C GLY A 215 -1.87 -3.71 5.98
N PRO A 216 -1.32 -3.27 4.83
CA PRO A 216 -1.94 -3.42 3.51
C PRO A 216 -2.32 -4.86 3.16
N GLY A 217 -1.46 -5.86 3.41
CA GLY A 217 -1.79 -7.24 3.06
C GLY A 217 -2.96 -7.82 3.83
N SER A 218 -3.04 -7.59 5.14
CA SER A 218 -4.21 -7.98 5.95
C SER A 218 -5.49 -7.32 5.45
N PHE A 219 -5.43 -6.02 5.15
CA PHE A 219 -6.57 -5.29 4.61
C PHE A 219 -7.06 -5.88 3.30
N ASN A 220 -6.17 -6.10 2.32
CA ASN A 220 -6.55 -6.62 1.02
C ASN A 220 -7.25 -8.00 1.11
N ILE A 221 -6.79 -8.89 1.99
CA ILE A 221 -7.45 -10.19 2.17
C ILE A 221 -8.83 -10.06 2.83
N ILE A 222 -8.95 -9.22 3.85
CA ILE A 222 -10.25 -8.96 4.51
C ILE A 222 -11.22 -8.30 3.53
N MET A 223 -10.75 -7.39 2.70
CA MET A 223 -11.53 -6.79 1.62
C MET A 223 -12.06 -7.83 0.64
N ALA A 224 -11.22 -8.77 0.21
CA ALA A 224 -11.66 -9.88 -0.66
C ALA A 224 -12.80 -10.70 0.00
N PHE A 225 -12.68 -11.02 1.30
CA PHE A 225 -13.75 -11.70 2.02
C PHE A 225 -15.03 -10.87 2.14
N ILE A 226 -14.90 -9.57 2.42
CA ILE A 226 -16.04 -8.65 2.48
C ILE A 226 -16.76 -8.64 1.13
N ILE A 227 -16.04 -8.50 0.02
CA ILE A 227 -16.58 -8.47 -1.35
C ILE A 227 -17.34 -9.77 -1.67
N LEU A 228 -16.77 -10.94 -1.36
CA LEU A 228 -17.46 -12.22 -1.55
C LEU A 228 -18.74 -12.35 -0.71
N GLY A 229 -18.77 -11.69 0.45
CA GLY A 229 -19.91 -11.65 1.35
C GLY A 229 -20.98 -10.60 1.03
N LEU A 230 -20.86 -9.85 -0.08
CA LEU A 230 -21.85 -8.85 -0.52
C LEU A 230 -23.04 -9.49 -1.27
N LYS A 231 -23.65 -10.50 -0.66
CA LYS A 231 -24.90 -11.08 -1.16
C LYS A 231 -26.07 -10.12 -0.94
#